data_AF-H2YTC8-F1
#
_entry.id   AF-H2YTC8-F1
#
_cell.length_a   1.000
_cell.length_b   1.000
_cell.length_c   1.000
_cell.angle_alpha   90.00
_cell.angle_beta   90.00
_cell.angle_gamma   90.00
#
_symmetry.space_group_name_H-M   'P 1'
#
loop_
_entity.id
_entity.type
_entity.pdbx_description
1 polymer ?
#
loop_
_entity_poly.entity_id
_entity_poly.type
_entity_poly.pdbx_seq_one_letter_code
_entity_poly.pdbx_strand_id
1 'polypeptide(L)'
;MFLRRTHRALADNALAHARTLYNFANQNRALYHVSVPQAKKFYKSYSDEDERIWAAAWLYKATGERGYLADATRQYHQAAGPYLVETELSWDRKMIAVQVLMANLTGEAIYRDRVADFMNKVMNEVRSTPQGIMWLRKWAPNRYAANAAMIAIMASQLQPPLPQSNLYEHWGRRQIHLLLGDAGRSYVVGFGRNYPRKPHHRGSSCPRPPAICNHGSGFSTSRPNPFILYGALVGGPDLRGNYLDRRNKYEQSEVALDYNAGFQTAVAGLKQLVVERRPPRRSTRTRTGSG
;
A
#
# COMPACT_ATOMS: atom_id res chain seq x y z
N MET A 1 -11.21 -4.42 14.72
CA MET A 1 -10.96 -5.82 14.29
C MET A 1 -9.65 -6.38 14.84
N PHE A 2 -8.48 -5.91 14.39
CA PHE A 2 -7.17 -6.44 14.80
C PHE A 2 -6.99 -6.51 16.32
N LEU A 3 -7.33 -5.42 17.01
CA LEU A 3 -7.22 -5.30 18.46
C LEU A 3 -8.31 -6.05 19.24
N ARG A 4 -9.36 -6.57 18.59
CA ARG A 4 -10.57 -7.05 19.29
C ARG A 4 -10.27 -8.19 20.28
N ARG A 5 -9.33 -9.07 19.93
CA ARG A 5 -8.95 -10.23 20.76
C ARG A 5 -7.96 -9.89 21.88
N THR A 6 -7.13 -8.86 21.70
CA THR A 6 -6.02 -8.56 22.62
C THR A 6 -6.22 -7.29 23.44
N HIS A 7 -7.01 -6.34 22.94
CA HIS A 7 -7.24 -5.02 23.55
C HIS A 7 -8.69 -4.57 23.31
N ARG A 8 -9.64 -5.26 23.97
CA ARG A 8 -11.09 -5.07 23.72
C ARG A 8 -11.56 -3.63 23.91
N ALA A 9 -11.22 -3.00 25.03
CA ALA A 9 -11.64 -1.62 25.33
C ALA A 9 -11.14 -0.61 24.29
N LEU A 10 -9.88 -0.73 23.86
CA LEU A 10 -9.33 0.10 22.79
C LEU A 10 -10.03 -0.17 21.44
N ALA A 11 -10.37 -1.43 21.15
CA ALA A 11 -11.12 -1.77 19.95
C ALA A 11 -12.56 -1.23 19.97
N ASP A 12 -13.22 -1.21 21.13
CA ASP A 12 -14.55 -0.61 21.31
C ASP A 12 -14.50 0.91 21.13
N ASN A 13 -13.52 1.58 21.75
CA ASN A 13 -13.34 3.01 21.58
C ASN A 13 -13.05 3.40 20.11
N ALA A 14 -12.15 2.67 19.45
CA ALA A 14 -11.85 2.89 18.04
C ALA A 14 -13.08 2.70 17.13
N LEU A 15 -13.91 1.70 17.43
CA LEU A 15 -15.14 1.47 16.66
C LEU A 15 -16.17 2.59 16.90
N ALA A 16 -16.33 3.07 18.13
CA ALA A 16 -17.21 4.19 18.43
C ALA A 16 -16.80 5.45 17.64
N HIS A 17 -15.51 5.81 17.66
CA HIS A 17 -14.99 6.93 16.86
C HIS A 17 -15.18 6.71 15.36
N ALA A 18 -14.97 5.49 14.85
CA ALA A 18 -15.16 5.19 13.43
C ALA A 18 -16.61 5.47 12.98
N ARG A 19 -17.61 5.12 13.80
CA ARG A 19 -19.02 5.43 13.51
C ARG A 19 -19.29 6.94 13.52
N THR A 20 -18.78 7.65 14.52
CA THR A 20 -18.93 9.10 14.62
C THR A 20 -18.33 9.80 13.40
N LEU A 21 -17.10 9.44 13.01
CA LEU A 21 -16.41 10.03 11.86
C LEU A 21 -17.11 9.71 10.54
N TYR A 22 -17.62 8.48 10.37
CA TYR A 22 -18.40 8.11 9.19
C TYR A 22 -19.70 8.90 9.08
N ASN A 23 -20.45 9.03 10.17
CA ASN A 23 -21.68 9.83 10.18
C ASN A 23 -21.40 11.29 9.87
N PHE A 24 -20.35 11.86 10.49
CA PHE A 24 -19.91 13.22 10.22
C PHE A 24 -19.59 13.43 8.73
N ALA A 25 -18.79 12.54 8.13
CA ALA A 25 -18.40 12.63 6.72
C ALA A 25 -19.59 12.54 5.75
N ASN A 26 -20.62 11.75 6.06
CA ASN A 26 -21.82 11.66 5.21
C ASN A 26 -22.76 12.87 5.38
N GLN A 27 -22.84 13.45 6.57
CA GLN A 27 -23.70 14.61 6.84
C GLN A 27 -23.07 15.94 6.41
N ASN A 28 -21.74 16.01 6.33
CA ASN A 28 -20.99 17.25 6.08
C ASN A 28 -20.06 17.07 4.88
N ARG A 29 -20.64 16.85 3.70
CA ARG A 29 -19.84 16.61 2.48
C ARG A 29 -19.04 17.83 2.08
N ALA A 30 -17.72 17.72 2.22
CA ALA A 30 -16.73 18.66 1.73
C ALA A 30 -15.37 17.97 1.59
N LEU A 31 -14.51 18.47 0.71
CA LEU A 31 -13.11 18.03 0.68
C LEU A 31 -12.38 18.67 1.85
N TYR A 32 -11.68 17.89 2.67
CA TYR A 32 -11.12 18.36 3.95
C TYR A 32 -10.22 19.60 3.82
N HIS A 33 -9.52 19.73 2.68
CA HIS A 33 -8.62 20.83 2.40
C HIS A 33 -9.34 22.17 2.15
N VAL A 34 -10.68 22.18 2.05
CA VAL A 34 -11.50 23.40 2.11
C VAL A 34 -11.47 23.96 3.53
N SER A 35 -11.59 23.11 4.54
CA SER A 35 -11.50 23.49 5.96
C SER A 35 -10.05 23.67 6.44
N VAL A 36 -9.10 22.93 5.85
CA VAL A 36 -7.67 22.99 6.18
C VAL A 36 -6.86 23.40 4.93
N PRO A 37 -6.93 24.67 4.49
CA PRO A 37 -6.39 25.13 3.21
C PRO A 37 -4.87 24.97 3.09
N GLN A 38 -4.14 24.97 4.19
CA GLN A 38 -2.69 24.78 4.22
C GLN A 38 -2.29 23.39 3.68
N ALA A 39 -3.12 22.38 3.93
CA ALA A 39 -2.85 21.00 3.52
C ALA A 39 -3.01 20.80 2.00
N LYS A 40 -3.73 21.69 1.31
CA LYS A 40 -3.94 21.65 -0.16
C LYS A 40 -2.65 21.64 -0.96
N LYS A 41 -1.55 22.21 -0.43
CA LYS A 41 -0.24 22.21 -1.11
C LYS A 41 0.52 20.88 -1.00
N PHE A 42 0.09 20.00 -0.10
CA PHE A 42 0.79 18.75 0.24
C PHE A 42 -0.05 17.52 -0.06
N TYR A 43 -1.25 17.46 0.51
CA TYR A 43 -2.16 16.31 0.44
C TYR A 43 -3.56 16.76 0.01
N LYS A 44 -3.67 17.42 -1.14
CA LYS A 44 -4.98 17.82 -1.68
C LYS A 44 -5.83 16.58 -1.96
N SER A 45 -7.01 16.50 -1.34
CA SER A 45 -8.02 15.50 -1.69
C SER A 45 -8.71 15.87 -3.00
N TYR A 46 -8.94 14.89 -3.87
CA TYR A 46 -9.65 15.05 -5.14
C TYR A 46 -11.05 14.46 -5.14
N SER A 47 -11.36 13.56 -4.19
CA SER A 47 -12.69 12.97 -4.02
C SER A 47 -12.94 12.64 -2.55
N ASP A 48 -14.22 12.66 -2.15
CA ASP A 48 -14.72 12.11 -0.89
C ASP A 48 -15.49 10.79 -1.09
N GLU A 49 -15.80 10.42 -2.32
CA GLU A 49 -16.72 9.31 -2.61
C GLU A 49 -16.07 7.96 -2.28
N ASP A 50 -14.85 7.74 -2.77
CA ASP A 50 -14.09 6.54 -2.49
C ASP A 50 -13.73 6.42 -1.00
N GLU A 51 -13.48 7.55 -0.30
CA GLU A 51 -13.33 7.60 1.16
C GLU A 51 -14.56 7.08 1.91
N ARG A 52 -15.76 7.57 1.56
CA ARG A 52 -17.00 7.19 2.25
C ARG A 52 -17.38 5.74 1.96
N ILE A 53 -17.20 5.26 0.73
CA ILE A 53 -17.44 3.86 0.39
C ILE A 53 -16.47 2.95 1.15
N TRP A 54 -15.18 3.32 1.21
CA TRP A 54 -14.17 2.59 1.97
C TRP A 54 -14.51 2.51 3.46
N ALA A 55 -14.89 3.63 4.07
CA ALA A 55 -15.29 3.68 5.47
C ALA A 55 -16.51 2.80 5.76
N ALA A 56 -17.54 2.84 4.89
CA ALA A 56 -18.73 2.01 5.01
C ALA A 56 -18.38 0.51 4.93
N ALA A 57 -17.59 0.10 3.94
CA ALA A 57 -17.17 -1.29 3.78
C ALA A 57 -16.36 -1.80 4.97
N TRP A 58 -15.46 -0.98 5.55
CA TRP A 58 -14.74 -1.34 6.77
C TRP A 58 -15.62 -1.42 8.01
N LEU A 59 -16.58 -0.51 8.16
CA LEU A 59 -17.55 -0.57 9.25
C LEU A 59 -18.37 -1.85 9.16
N TYR A 60 -18.88 -2.21 7.98
CA TYR A 60 -19.55 -3.49 7.79
C TYR A 60 -18.64 -4.67 8.16
N LYS A 61 -17.40 -4.71 7.68
CA LYS A 61 -16.46 -5.78 8.05
C LYS A 61 -16.20 -5.86 9.56
N ALA A 62 -16.22 -4.73 10.25
CA ALA A 62 -15.95 -4.64 11.68
C ALA A 62 -17.17 -4.98 12.57
N THR A 63 -18.40 -4.78 12.07
CA THR A 63 -19.62 -4.85 12.88
C THR A 63 -20.61 -5.92 12.44
N GLY A 64 -20.61 -6.30 11.16
CA GLY A 64 -21.65 -7.15 10.56
C GLY A 64 -22.97 -6.43 10.30
N GLU A 65 -23.07 -5.12 10.55
CA GLU A 65 -24.31 -4.38 10.36
C GLU A 65 -24.59 -4.14 8.87
N ARG A 66 -25.67 -4.74 8.38
CA ARG A 66 -26.07 -4.70 6.96
C ARG A 66 -26.30 -3.29 6.42
N GLY A 67 -26.65 -2.33 7.27
CA GLY A 67 -26.80 -0.92 6.88
C GLY A 67 -25.53 -0.36 6.23
N TYR A 68 -24.36 -0.63 6.80
CA TYR A 68 -23.10 -0.17 6.21
C TYR A 68 -22.76 -0.85 4.89
N LEU A 69 -23.11 -2.13 4.74
CA LEU A 69 -22.94 -2.81 3.44
C LEU A 69 -23.86 -2.19 2.38
N ALA A 70 -25.13 -1.98 2.72
CA ALA A 70 -26.10 -1.35 1.82
C ALA A 70 -25.66 0.07 1.42
N ASP A 71 -25.09 0.82 2.37
CA ASP A 71 -24.51 2.14 2.11
C ASP A 71 -23.29 2.07 1.20
N ALA A 72 -22.36 1.15 1.45
CA ALA A 72 -21.18 0.95 0.61
C ALA A 72 -21.59 0.61 -0.83
N THR A 73 -22.51 -0.36 -1.00
CA THR A 73 -23.02 -0.78 -2.31
C THR A 73 -23.73 0.37 -3.03
N ARG A 74 -24.66 1.07 -2.37
CA ARG A 74 -25.39 2.20 -2.97
C ARG A 74 -24.45 3.30 -3.43
N GLN A 75 -23.53 3.71 -2.56
CA GLN A 75 -22.57 4.77 -2.87
C GLN A 75 -21.59 4.35 -3.97
N TYR A 76 -21.17 3.08 -3.99
CA TYR A 76 -20.36 2.54 -5.07
C TYR A 76 -21.07 2.63 -6.41
N HIS A 77 -22.34 2.20 -6.52
CA HIS A 77 -23.08 2.29 -7.78
C HIS A 77 -23.32 3.73 -8.25
N GLN A 78 -23.38 4.69 -7.33
CA GLN A 78 -23.49 6.12 -7.67
C GLN A 78 -22.18 6.69 -8.20
N ALA A 79 -21.04 6.28 -7.64
CA ALA A 79 -19.72 6.80 -8.00
C ALA A 79 -19.07 6.04 -9.17
N ALA A 80 -19.28 4.72 -9.26
CA ALA A 80 -18.65 3.85 -10.24
C ALA A 80 -19.50 3.74 -11.51
N GLY A 81 -19.11 4.51 -12.53
CA GLY A 81 -19.67 4.36 -13.87
C GLY A 81 -19.31 3.03 -14.54
N PRO A 82 -20.03 2.62 -15.60
CA PRO A 82 -19.80 1.34 -16.29
C PRO A 82 -18.41 1.22 -16.94
N TYR A 83 -17.71 2.34 -17.16
CA TYR A 83 -16.39 2.39 -17.79
C TYR A 83 -15.25 2.69 -16.80
N LEU A 84 -15.52 2.66 -15.48
CA LEU A 84 -14.49 2.94 -14.49
C LEU A 84 -13.45 1.81 -14.45
N VAL A 85 -12.22 2.13 -14.85
CA VAL A 85 -11.04 1.25 -14.71
C VAL A 85 -9.96 2.03 -13.98
N GLU A 86 -9.63 1.57 -12.77
CA GLU A 86 -8.61 2.19 -11.94
C GLU A 86 -7.20 1.88 -12.47
N THR A 87 -6.25 2.76 -12.17
CA THR A 87 -4.81 2.54 -12.45
C THR A 87 -3.93 2.80 -11.22
N GLU A 88 -4.55 3.20 -10.11
CA GLU A 88 -3.87 3.68 -8.93
C GLU A 88 -4.56 3.20 -7.65
N LEU A 89 -3.77 2.72 -6.71
CA LEU A 89 -4.08 2.77 -5.29
C LEU A 89 -3.12 3.77 -4.63
N SER A 90 -3.63 4.73 -3.88
CA SER A 90 -2.84 5.70 -3.13
C SER A 90 -3.61 6.24 -1.92
N TRP A 91 -3.00 7.20 -1.23
CA TRP A 91 -3.64 7.91 -0.12
C TRP A 91 -4.85 8.75 -0.57
N ASP A 92 -4.92 9.15 -1.85
CA ASP A 92 -6.04 9.93 -2.41
C ASP A 92 -7.05 9.04 -3.13
N ARG A 93 -6.59 7.96 -3.76
CA ARG A 93 -7.41 7.08 -4.60
C ARG A 93 -7.47 5.68 -4.03
N LYS A 94 -8.64 5.25 -3.55
CA LYS A 94 -8.84 3.92 -2.95
C LYS A 94 -9.94 3.09 -3.57
N MET A 95 -10.51 3.50 -4.69
CA MET A 95 -11.61 2.78 -5.31
C MET A 95 -11.24 1.33 -5.67
N ILE A 96 -10.00 1.07 -6.11
CA ILE A 96 -9.53 -0.31 -6.31
C ILE A 96 -9.45 -1.11 -5.00
N ALA A 97 -9.08 -0.48 -3.88
CA ALA A 97 -9.08 -1.15 -2.58
C ALA A 97 -10.52 -1.42 -2.10
N VAL A 98 -11.45 -0.50 -2.36
CA VAL A 98 -12.90 -0.70 -2.17
C VAL A 98 -13.36 -1.92 -2.97
N GLN A 99 -12.99 -2.03 -4.24
CA GLN A 99 -13.39 -3.16 -5.10
C GLN A 99 -12.83 -4.49 -4.56
N VAL A 100 -11.56 -4.55 -4.14
CA VAL A 100 -10.99 -5.75 -3.51
C VAL A 100 -11.72 -6.10 -2.19
N LEU A 101 -12.03 -5.09 -1.38
CA LEU A 101 -12.71 -5.31 -0.10
C LEU A 101 -14.15 -5.79 -0.30
N MET A 102 -14.90 -5.15 -1.19
CA MET A 102 -16.28 -5.52 -1.51
C MET A 102 -16.35 -6.89 -2.18
N ALA A 103 -15.43 -7.20 -3.10
CA ALA A 103 -15.30 -8.54 -3.68
C ALA A 103 -15.13 -9.61 -2.59
N ASN A 104 -14.32 -9.36 -1.56
CA ASN A 104 -14.16 -10.30 -0.43
C ASN A 104 -15.38 -10.37 0.50
N LEU A 105 -16.15 -9.30 0.61
CA LEU A 105 -17.30 -9.21 1.51
C LEU A 105 -18.58 -9.78 0.90
N THR A 106 -18.74 -9.69 -0.43
CA THR A 106 -19.97 -10.07 -1.14
C THR A 106 -19.80 -11.20 -2.13
N GLY A 107 -18.58 -11.40 -2.67
CA GLY A 107 -18.32 -12.36 -3.76
C GLY A 107 -18.89 -11.95 -5.11
N GLU A 108 -19.50 -10.76 -5.23
CA GLU A 108 -20.19 -10.34 -6.45
C GLU A 108 -19.23 -10.07 -7.61
N ALA A 109 -19.65 -10.45 -8.81
CA ALA A 109 -18.87 -10.33 -10.04
C ALA A 109 -18.47 -8.88 -10.34
N ILE A 110 -19.36 -7.91 -10.12
CA ILE A 110 -19.08 -6.50 -10.43
C ILE A 110 -17.81 -5.96 -9.75
N TYR A 111 -17.50 -6.39 -8.53
CA TYR A 111 -16.27 -5.96 -7.85
C TYR A 111 -15.06 -6.76 -8.31
N ARG A 112 -15.23 -8.08 -8.49
CA ARG A 112 -14.19 -9.00 -8.93
C ARG A 112 -13.69 -8.68 -10.33
N ASP A 113 -14.60 -8.40 -11.25
CA ASP A 113 -14.30 -8.06 -12.64
C ASP A 113 -13.51 -6.73 -12.69
N ARG A 114 -13.84 -5.76 -11.84
CA ARG A 114 -13.09 -4.50 -11.75
C ARG A 114 -11.68 -4.68 -11.20
N VAL A 115 -11.47 -5.61 -10.27
CA VAL A 115 -10.13 -5.98 -9.82
C VAL A 115 -9.34 -6.62 -10.97
N ALA A 116 -9.97 -7.48 -11.78
CA ALA A 116 -9.34 -8.05 -12.96
C ALA A 116 -9.00 -6.98 -14.02
N ASP A 117 -9.91 -6.03 -14.28
CA ASP A 117 -9.69 -4.90 -15.18
C ASP A 117 -8.48 -4.06 -14.73
N PHE A 118 -8.42 -3.71 -13.45
CA PHE A 118 -7.27 -3.02 -12.87
C PHE A 118 -5.98 -3.81 -13.10
N MET A 119 -5.97 -5.12 -12.81
CA MET A 119 -4.79 -5.96 -12.98
C MET A 119 -4.34 -6.01 -14.45
N ASN A 120 -5.27 -6.19 -15.37
CA ASN A 120 -4.99 -6.18 -16.80
C ASN A 120 -4.41 -4.82 -17.24
N LYS A 121 -4.97 -3.72 -16.74
CA LYS A 121 -4.53 -2.36 -17.04
C LYS A 121 -3.10 -2.09 -16.55
N VAL A 122 -2.80 -2.40 -15.29
CA VAL A 122 -1.47 -2.13 -14.70
C VAL A 122 -0.39 -3.06 -15.25
N MET A 123 -0.75 -4.28 -15.65
CA MET A 123 0.21 -5.24 -16.19
C MET A 123 0.55 -4.99 -17.66
N ASN A 124 -0.42 -4.55 -18.46
CA ASN A 124 -0.27 -4.50 -19.92
C ASN A 124 -0.16 -3.08 -20.49
N GLU A 125 -0.70 -2.07 -19.82
CA GLU A 125 -0.82 -0.72 -20.37
C GLU A 125 -0.03 0.33 -19.57
N VAL A 126 0.12 0.15 -18.26
CA VAL A 126 0.96 1.06 -17.47
C VAL A 126 2.43 0.83 -17.81
N ARG A 127 3.13 1.95 -18.04
CA ARG A 127 4.55 1.96 -18.41
C ARG A 127 5.38 1.26 -17.35
N SER A 128 6.50 0.69 -17.78
CA SER A 128 7.50 0.11 -16.88
C SER A 128 8.88 0.66 -17.19
N THR A 129 9.78 0.64 -16.20
CA THR A 129 11.20 0.88 -16.45
C THR A 129 11.80 -0.27 -17.28
N PRO A 130 13.00 -0.12 -17.87
CA PRO A 130 13.67 -1.22 -18.56
C PRO A 130 13.85 -2.49 -17.71
N GLN A 131 13.97 -2.34 -16.38
CA GLN A 131 14.07 -3.46 -15.44
C GLN A 131 12.70 -4.09 -15.11
N GLY A 132 11.60 -3.45 -15.52
CA GLY A 132 10.24 -3.94 -15.35
C GLY A 132 9.51 -3.45 -14.09
N ILE A 133 9.99 -2.40 -13.43
CA ILE A 133 9.27 -1.76 -12.33
C ILE A 133 8.11 -0.97 -12.92
N MET A 134 6.88 -1.22 -12.46
CA MET A 134 5.71 -0.44 -12.84
C MET A 134 5.96 1.05 -12.54
N TRP A 135 5.73 1.90 -13.53
CA TRP A 135 6.04 3.32 -13.47
C TRP A 135 4.80 4.14 -13.83
N LEU A 136 4.02 4.52 -12.81
CA LEU A 136 2.79 5.29 -13.03
C LEU A 136 3.07 6.77 -13.30
N ARG A 137 3.95 7.40 -12.51
CA ARG A 137 4.32 8.82 -12.66
C ARG A 137 5.66 9.13 -11.98
N LYS A 138 6.15 10.36 -12.21
CA LYS A 138 7.43 10.89 -11.71
C LYS A 138 7.57 10.83 -10.18
N TRP A 139 6.49 11.12 -9.45
CA TRP A 139 6.49 11.19 -7.99
C TRP A 139 6.23 9.82 -7.38
N ALA A 140 7.27 9.20 -6.83
CA ALA A 140 7.20 7.92 -6.13
C ALA A 140 6.70 6.72 -6.95
N PRO A 141 7.30 6.41 -8.11
CA PRO A 141 6.95 5.24 -8.88
C PRO A 141 7.00 3.94 -8.05
N ASN A 142 7.96 3.79 -7.13
CA ASN A 142 8.06 2.59 -6.29
C ASN A 142 6.86 2.39 -5.36
N ARG A 143 6.27 3.48 -4.84
CA ARG A 143 5.04 3.41 -4.04
C ARG A 143 3.90 2.84 -4.87
N TYR A 144 3.73 3.29 -6.10
CA TYR A 144 2.66 2.80 -6.97
C TYR A 144 2.87 1.34 -7.38
N ALA A 145 4.12 0.95 -7.69
CA ALA A 145 4.46 -0.44 -7.95
C ALA A 145 4.16 -1.33 -6.73
N ALA A 146 4.51 -0.88 -5.53
CA ALA A 146 4.24 -1.61 -4.29
C ALA A 146 2.72 -1.71 -3.97
N ASN A 147 1.97 -0.63 -4.18
CA ASN A 147 0.52 -0.63 -3.98
C ASN A 147 -0.19 -1.52 -4.99
N ALA A 148 0.21 -1.49 -6.26
CA ALA A 148 -0.32 -2.41 -7.28
C ALA A 148 0.06 -3.87 -6.98
N ALA A 149 1.27 -4.12 -6.48
CA ALA A 149 1.69 -5.44 -6.04
C ALA A 149 0.84 -5.96 -4.87
N MET A 150 0.50 -5.10 -3.90
CA MET A 150 -0.43 -5.43 -2.83
C MET A 150 -1.79 -5.86 -3.40
N ILE A 151 -2.36 -5.08 -4.33
CA ILE A 151 -3.62 -5.45 -5.00
C ILE A 151 -3.50 -6.77 -5.75
N ALA A 152 -2.40 -7.00 -6.48
CA ALA A 152 -2.18 -8.24 -7.23
C ALA A 152 -2.15 -9.48 -6.33
N ILE A 153 -1.50 -9.37 -5.17
CA ILE A 153 -1.47 -10.45 -4.17
C ILE A 153 -2.87 -10.68 -3.61
N MET A 154 -3.61 -9.63 -3.24
CA MET A 154 -4.98 -9.75 -2.75
C MET A 154 -5.93 -10.33 -3.83
N ALA A 155 -5.80 -9.90 -5.08
CA ALA A 155 -6.56 -10.37 -6.21
C ALA A 155 -6.37 -11.88 -6.44
N SER A 156 -5.14 -12.37 -6.28
CA SER A 156 -4.83 -13.80 -6.41
C SER A 156 -5.56 -14.68 -5.40
N GLN A 157 -5.98 -14.10 -4.26
CA GLN A 157 -6.61 -14.79 -3.14
C GLN A 157 -8.13 -14.59 -3.08
N LEU A 158 -8.72 -13.83 -4.00
CA LEU A 158 -10.17 -13.59 -4.01
C LEU A 158 -10.95 -14.90 -4.17
N GLN A 159 -12.13 -14.94 -3.53
CA GLN A 159 -13.08 -16.03 -3.65
C GLN A 159 -14.43 -15.48 -4.12
N PRO A 160 -15.00 -15.98 -5.23
CA PRO A 160 -14.44 -17.01 -6.13
C PRO A 160 -13.13 -16.59 -6.82
N PRO A 161 -12.26 -17.54 -7.24
CA PRO A 161 -10.96 -17.21 -7.85
C PRO A 161 -11.11 -16.45 -9.16
N LEU A 162 -10.21 -15.49 -9.42
CA LEU A 162 -10.13 -14.82 -10.72
C LEU A 162 -9.44 -15.75 -11.74
N PRO A 163 -9.79 -15.69 -13.04
CA PRO A 163 -9.21 -16.58 -14.05
C PRO A 163 -7.67 -16.54 -14.13
N GLN A 164 -7.07 -15.38 -13.83
CA GLN A 164 -5.63 -15.15 -13.90
C GLN A 164 -4.96 -15.01 -12.52
N SER A 165 -5.55 -15.54 -11.44
CA SER A 165 -5.03 -15.40 -10.07
C SER A 165 -3.53 -15.71 -9.93
N ASN A 166 -3.04 -16.81 -10.54
CA ASN A 166 -1.62 -17.18 -10.47
C ASN A 166 -0.72 -16.14 -11.14
N LEU A 167 -1.14 -15.59 -12.28
CA LEU A 167 -0.41 -14.56 -13.00
C LEU A 167 -0.31 -13.28 -12.17
N TYR A 168 -1.40 -12.88 -11.50
CA TYR A 168 -1.41 -11.71 -10.62
C TYR A 168 -0.44 -11.88 -9.43
N GLU A 169 -0.44 -13.04 -8.79
CA GLU A 169 0.53 -13.31 -7.71
C GLU A 169 1.98 -13.21 -8.22
N HIS A 170 2.29 -13.86 -9.34
CA HIS A 170 3.63 -13.84 -9.93
C HIS A 170 4.09 -12.43 -10.27
N TRP A 171 3.21 -11.63 -10.87
CA TRP A 171 3.49 -10.24 -11.20
C TRP A 171 3.70 -9.39 -9.95
N GLY A 172 2.81 -9.49 -8.95
CA GLY A 172 2.94 -8.76 -7.69
C GLY A 172 4.22 -9.11 -6.94
N ARG A 173 4.56 -10.40 -6.86
CA ARG A 173 5.83 -10.87 -6.29
C ARG A 173 7.02 -10.27 -7.03
N ARG A 174 7.00 -10.28 -8.37
CA ARG A 174 8.07 -9.71 -9.19
C ARG A 174 8.28 -8.21 -8.89
N GLN A 175 7.21 -7.42 -8.78
CA GLN A 175 7.33 -6.00 -8.43
C GLN A 175 8.04 -5.80 -7.09
N ILE A 176 7.66 -6.55 -6.04
CA ILE A 176 8.33 -6.45 -4.73
C ILE A 176 9.80 -6.85 -4.83
N HIS A 177 10.12 -7.93 -5.53
CA HIS A 177 11.50 -8.38 -5.72
C HIS A 177 12.38 -7.36 -6.46
N LEU A 178 11.84 -6.70 -7.49
CA LEU A 178 12.52 -5.61 -8.18
C LEU A 178 12.83 -4.45 -7.23
N LEU A 179 11.91 -4.10 -6.32
CA LEU A 179 12.12 -3.06 -5.31
C LEU A 179 13.18 -3.47 -4.26
N LEU A 180 13.29 -4.76 -3.98
CA LEU A 180 14.22 -5.32 -2.99
C LEU A 180 15.65 -5.56 -3.53
N GLY A 181 15.83 -5.68 -4.85
CA GLY A 181 17.17 -5.90 -5.40
C GLY A 181 17.27 -6.35 -6.86
N ASP A 182 16.24 -7.00 -7.40
CA ASP A 182 16.33 -7.68 -8.70
C ASP A 182 16.48 -6.70 -9.87
N ALA A 183 16.17 -5.41 -9.66
CA ALA A 183 16.44 -4.33 -10.62
C ALA A 183 17.92 -3.87 -10.62
N GLY A 184 18.83 -4.64 -10.01
CA GLY A 184 20.27 -4.36 -9.91
C GLY A 184 20.69 -3.66 -8.61
N ARG A 185 19.76 -3.00 -7.92
CA ARG A 185 19.92 -2.39 -6.60
C ARG A 185 18.65 -2.54 -5.76
N SER A 186 18.79 -2.38 -4.45
CA SER A 186 17.66 -2.19 -3.54
C SER A 186 17.18 -0.73 -3.58
N TYR A 187 15.88 -0.54 -3.41
CA TYR A 187 15.25 0.75 -3.15
C TYR A 187 14.76 0.90 -1.70
N VAL A 188 15.10 -0.06 -0.84
CA VAL A 188 14.72 -0.07 0.57
C VAL A 188 15.96 0.24 1.41
N VAL A 189 15.91 1.35 2.14
CA VAL A 189 17.02 1.84 2.96
C VAL A 189 17.43 0.78 3.99
N GLY A 190 18.73 0.46 4.02
CA GLY A 190 19.30 -0.53 4.95
C GLY A 190 19.06 -2.00 4.59
N PHE A 191 18.49 -2.30 3.42
CA PHE A 191 18.20 -3.67 2.99
C PHE A 191 18.81 -3.97 1.62
N GLY A 192 19.39 -5.16 1.44
CA GLY A 192 19.86 -5.64 0.15
C GLY A 192 21.12 -4.91 -0.37
N ARG A 193 21.47 -5.16 -1.63
CA ARG A 193 22.67 -4.62 -2.27
C ARG A 193 22.44 -3.18 -2.76
N ASN A 194 23.40 -2.29 -2.52
CA ASN A 194 23.42 -0.91 -3.03
C ASN A 194 22.14 -0.12 -2.70
N TYR A 195 21.68 -0.21 -1.45
CA TYR A 195 20.50 0.51 -0.98
C TYR A 195 20.73 2.04 -0.90
N PRO A 196 19.66 2.86 -0.90
CA PRO A 196 19.77 4.31 -0.81
C PRO A 196 20.36 4.78 0.52
N ARG A 197 21.37 5.66 0.47
CA ARG A 197 22.08 6.15 1.67
C ARG A 197 21.77 7.61 1.97
N LYS A 198 21.10 8.34 1.08
CA LYS A 198 20.77 9.76 1.25
C LYS A 198 19.27 10.04 1.07
N PRO A 199 18.37 9.31 1.78
CA PRO A 199 16.94 9.62 1.72
C PRO A 199 16.68 11.05 2.20
N HIS A 200 15.70 11.70 1.59
CA HIS A 200 15.20 13.03 1.95
C HIS A 200 14.43 12.94 3.28
N HIS A 201 15.18 12.84 4.39
CA HIS A 201 14.60 12.64 5.71
C HIS A 201 15.45 13.33 6.78
N ARG A 202 14.85 14.35 7.43
CA ARG A 202 15.54 15.24 8.38
C ARG A 202 16.13 14.47 9.56
N GLY A 203 15.31 13.64 10.21
CA GLY A 203 15.72 12.91 11.41
C GLY A 203 16.90 11.97 11.19
N SER A 204 17.04 11.41 9.98
CA SER A 204 18.16 10.51 9.67
C SER A 204 19.37 11.23 9.09
N SER A 205 19.18 12.43 8.52
CA SER A 205 20.27 13.23 7.96
C SER A 205 21.02 14.07 8.98
N CYS A 206 20.41 14.37 10.14
CA CYS A 206 21.07 15.14 11.18
C CYS A 206 22.34 14.45 11.72
N PRO A 207 23.41 15.20 12.02
CA PRO A 207 24.57 14.65 12.71
C PRO A 207 24.20 14.23 14.14
N ARG A 208 25.05 13.40 14.76
CA ARG A 208 24.87 13.00 16.15
C ARG A 208 25.07 14.20 17.08
N PRO A 209 24.24 14.37 18.13
CA PRO A 209 24.51 15.32 19.19
C PRO A 209 25.93 15.12 19.78
N PRO A 210 26.62 16.20 20.21
CA PRO A 210 26.12 17.57 20.35
C PRO A 210 26.21 18.43 19.06
N ALA A 211 26.55 17.85 17.91
CA ALA A 211 26.66 18.63 16.67
C ALA A 211 25.32 19.25 16.25
N ILE A 212 25.36 20.52 15.83
CA ILE A 212 24.17 21.26 15.41
C ILE A 212 23.64 20.71 14.09
N CYS A 213 22.34 20.40 14.04
CA CYS A 213 21.64 20.07 12.80
C CYS A 213 21.01 21.32 12.17
N ASN A 214 21.45 21.66 10.95
CA ASN A 214 20.90 22.75 10.15
C ASN A 214 20.88 22.35 8.66
N HIS A 215 20.51 23.28 7.78
CA HIS A 215 20.46 23.02 6.33
C HIS A 215 21.83 22.56 5.79
N GLY A 216 22.94 23.13 6.26
CA GLY A 216 24.30 22.77 5.86
C GLY A 216 24.73 21.40 6.38
N SER A 217 24.62 21.18 7.69
CA SER A 217 25.12 19.98 8.36
C SER A 217 24.24 18.75 8.18
N GLY A 218 22.94 18.94 7.92
CA GLY A 218 21.98 17.87 7.68
C GLY A 218 21.58 17.71 6.21
N PHE A 219 21.10 18.77 5.56
CA PHE A 219 20.46 18.65 4.26
C PHE A 219 21.42 18.68 3.06
N SER A 220 22.30 19.69 2.96
CA SER A 220 23.14 19.90 1.77
C SER A 220 24.43 19.07 1.76
N THR A 221 24.70 18.28 2.80
CA THR A 221 25.87 17.41 2.85
C THR A 221 25.87 16.35 1.74
N SER A 222 27.03 16.13 1.11
CA SER A 222 27.23 15.05 0.14
C SER A 222 27.38 13.69 0.82
N ARG A 223 27.57 13.64 2.13
CA ARG A 223 27.72 12.39 2.89
C ARG A 223 26.39 11.62 3.00
N PRO A 224 26.45 10.28 3.15
CA PRO A 224 25.32 9.48 3.62
C PRO A 224 24.63 10.06 4.86
N ASN A 225 23.36 9.77 5.04
CA ASN A 225 22.64 10.06 6.28
C ASN A 225 23.35 9.35 7.46
N PRO A 226 23.67 10.03 8.57
CA PRO A 226 24.35 9.44 9.73
C PRO A 226 23.59 8.29 10.39
N PHE A 227 22.26 8.31 10.31
CA PHE A 227 21.41 7.23 10.80
C PHE A 227 20.80 6.47 9.63
N ILE A 228 20.85 5.14 9.67
CA ILE A 228 20.20 4.30 8.67
C ILE A 228 18.70 4.29 8.99
N LEU A 229 17.88 4.75 8.04
CA LEU A 229 16.43 4.74 8.16
C LEU A 229 15.88 3.39 7.68
N TYR A 230 16.11 2.33 8.45
CA TYR A 230 15.79 0.96 8.05
C TYR A 230 14.35 0.79 7.54
N GLY A 231 14.22 0.11 6.41
CA GLY A 231 12.93 -0.27 5.84
C GLY A 231 12.24 0.81 5.01
N ALA A 232 12.74 2.06 4.99
CA ALA A 232 12.12 3.12 4.21
C ALA A 232 12.22 2.84 2.71
N LEU A 233 11.07 2.82 2.03
CA LEU A 233 11.01 2.70 0.58
C LEU A 233 11.17 4.10 -0.02
N VAL A 234 12.22 4.31 -0.82
CA VAL A 234 12.41 5.60 -1.50
C VAL A 234 11.51 5.71 -2.72
N GLY A 235 11.24 6.95 -3.15
CA GLY A 235 10.40 7.25 -4.32
C GLY A 235 10.74 6.43 -5.57
N GLY A 236 12.03 6.23 -5.86
CA GLY A 236 12.48 5.27 -6.87
C GLY A 236 13.09 5.88 -8.13
N PRO A 237 13.31 5.08 -9.19
CA PRO A 237 14.01 5.51 -10.38
C PRO A 237 13.14 6.41 -11.28
N ASP A 238 13.77 7.12 -12.22
CA ASP A 238 13.04 7.66 -13.37
C ASP A 238 12.55 6.52 -14.29
N LEU A 239 11.78 6.87 -15.31
CA LEU A 239 11.24 5.88 -16.23
C LEU A 239 12.33 5.09 -16.98
N ARG A 240 13.51 5.68 -17.20
CA ARG A 240 14.63 4.99 -17.87
C ARG A 240 15.36 4.04 -16.92
N GLY A 241 14.92 3.93 -15.65
CA GLY A 241 15.54 3.11 -14.64
C GLY A 241 16.69 3.80 -13.90
N ASN A 242 16.95 5.09 -14.15
CA ASN A 242 18.04 5.81 -13.51
C ASN A 242 17.63 6.30 -12.12
N TYR A 243 18.49 6.08 -11.13
CA TYR A 243 18.30 6.52 -9.76
C TYR A 243 19.56 7.21 -9.25
N LEU A 244 19.37 8.41 -8.73
CA LEU A 244 20.42 9.25 -8.15
C LEU A 244 20.17 9.37 -6.64
N ASP A 245 21.03 8.72 -5.85
CA ASP A 245 20.99 8.77 -4.39
C ASP A 245 21.46 10.13 -3.87
N ARG A 246 20.53 11.10 -3.89
CA ARG A 246 20.76 12.50 -3.54
C ARG A 246 19.57 13.03 -2.73
N ARG A 247 19.87 13.56 -1.55
CA ARG A 247 18.88 14.07 -0.60
C ARG A 247 17.98 15.17 -1.16
N ASN A 248 18.50 16.00 -2.07
CA ASN A 248 17.75 17.06 -2.73
C ASN A 248 17.02 16.61 -4.02
N LYS A 249 17.12 15.33 -4.40
CA LYS A 249 16.41 14.76 -5.54
C LYS A 249 15.11 14.13 -5.04
N TYR A 250 14.21 14.99 -4.56
CA TYR A 250 13.05 14.61 -3.76
C TYR A 250 12.12 13.63 -4.49
N GLU A 251 11.98 13.68 -5.83
CA GLU A 251 11.17 12.65 -6.54
C GLU A 251 11.65 11.22 -6.31
N GLN A 252 12.96 11.04 -6.17
CA GLN A 252 13.59 9.73 -6.10
C GLN A 252 13.93 9.34 -4.67
N SER A 253 14.39 10.30 -3.85
CA SER A 253 14.93 10.06 -2.51
C SER A 253 13.94 10.35 -1.38
N GLU A 254 12.76 10.89 -1.67
CA GLU A 254 11.69 11.01 -0.67
C GLU A 254 11.27 9.66 -0.11
N VAL A 255 10.90 9.68 1.16
CA VAL A 255 10.36 8.55 1.92
C VAL A 255 9.14 9.07 2.66
N ALA A 256 8.08 8.26 2.71
CA ALA A 256 6.83 8.63 3.35
C ALA A 256 6.10 7.40 3.88
N LEU A 257 5.17 7.61 4.81
CA LEU A 257 4.37 6.52 5.38
C LEU A 257 3.54 5.81 4.31
N ASP A 258 2.95 6.56 3.38
CA ASP A 258 2.15 6.00 2.29
C ASP A 258 2.98 5.24 1.25
N TYR A 259 4.30 5.47 1.17
CA TYR A 259 5.18 4.68 0.30
C TYR A 259 5.38 3.27 0.87
N ASN A 260 5.42 3.18 2.20
CA ASN A 260 5.66 1.94 2.92
C ASN A 260 4.37 1.12 3.17
N ALA A 261 3.19 1.73 3.17
CA ALA A 261 1.93 1.06 3.53
C ALA A 261 1.62 -0.15 2.63
N GLY A 262 1.52 0.06 1.31
CA GLY A 262 1.27 -1.05 0.38
C GLY A 262 2.45 -2.00 0.26
N PHE A 263 3.68 -1.48 0.33
CA PHE A 263 4.89 -2.30 0.32
C PHE A 263 4.93 -3.31 1.48
N GLN A 264 4.71 -2.84 2.71
CA GLN A 264 4.71 -3.70 3.88
C GLN A 264 3.57 -4.73 3.82
N THR A 265 2.40 -4.32 3.34
CA THR A 265 1.25 -5.23 3.17
C THR A 265 1.54 -6.30 2.13
N ALA A 266 2.13 -5.93 0.99
CA ALA A 266 2.54 -6.88 -0.05
C ALA A 266 3.60 -7.86 0.47
N VAL A 267 4.63 -7.39 1.18
CA VAL A 267 5.65 -8.25 1.80
C VAL A 267 5.02 -9.24 2.80
N ALA A 268 4.08 -8.77 3.63
CA ALA A 268 3.35 -9.64 4.55
C ALA A 268 2.51 -10.69 3.81
N GLY A 269 1.80 -10.30 2.74
CA GLY A 269 1.03 -11.21 1.91
C GLY A 269 1.91 -12.28 1.24
N LEU A 270 3.05 -11.90 0.67
CA LEU A 270 4.01 -12.87 0.12
C LEU A 270 4.54 -13.83 1.18
N LYS A 271 4.81 -13.33 2.40
CA LYS A 271 5.24 -14.18 3.51
C LYS A 271 4.16 -15.19 3.89
N GLN A 272 2.90 -14.76 3.94
CA GLN A 272 1.76 -15.64 4.20
C GLN A 272 1.67 -16.76 3.15
N LEU A 273 1.72 -16.45 1.86
CA LEU A 273 1.67 -17.44 0.79
C LEU A 273 2.79 -18.49 0.88
N VAL A 274 3.99 -18.07 1.30
CA VAL A 274 5.11 -19.00 1.55
C VAL A 274 4.81 -19.92 2.73
N VAL A 275 4.15 -19.42 3.78
CA VAL A 275 3.79 -20.23 4.96
C VAL A 275 2.69 -21.24 4.61
N GLU A 276 1.66 -20.83 3.89
CA GLU A 276 0.52 -21.67 3.50
C GLU A 276 0.92 -22.81 2.55
N ARG A 277 1.91 -22.57 1.69
CA ARG A 277 2.44 -23.59 0.76
C ARG A 277 3.40 -24.59 1.40
N ARG A 278 3.80 -24.41 2.66
CA ARG A 278 4.67 -25.37 3.33
C ARG A 278 3.87 -26.64 3.66
N PRO A 279 4.38 -27.84 3.34
CA PRO A 279 3.75 -29.06 3.81
C PRO A 279 3.70 -29.07 5.34
N PRO A 280 2.62 -29.59 5.96
CA PRO A 280 2.54 -29.70 7.41
C PRO A 280 3.74 -30.50 7.93
N ARG A 281 4.34 -30.04 9.03
CA ARG A 281 5.46 -30.74 9.68
C ARG A 281 4.99 -32.16 10.02
N ARG A 282 5.64 -33.17 9.45
CA ARG A 282 5.44 -34.57 9.85
C ARG A 282 5.74 -34.67 11.35
N SER A 283 4.75 -35.00 12.17
CA SER A 283 4.99 -35.36 13.56
C SER A 283 5.80 -36.66 13.54
N THR A 284 7.04 -36.63 14.01
CA THR A 284 7.77 -37.85 14.36
C THR A 284 7.05 -38.47 15.55
N ARG A 285 6.08 -39.35 15.29
CA ARG A 285 5.66 -40.34 16.28
C ARG A 285 6.87 -41.23 16.54
N THR A 286 7.53 -41.02 17.66
CA THR A 286 8.46 -41.97 18.25
C THR A 286 7.74 -43.31 18.38
N ARG A 287 8.14 -44.29 17.56
CA ARG A 287 7.84 -45.71 17.83
C ARG A 287 8.54 -46.04 19.15
N THR A 288 7.80 -46.07 20.25
CA THR A 288 8.21 -46.80 21.43
C THR A 288 8.26 -48.27 21.04
N GLY A 289 9.47 -48.76 20.78
CA GLY A 289 9.73 -50.18 20.61
C GLY A 289 9.57 -50.87 21.95
N SER A 290 8.62 -51.80 22.02
CA SER A 290 8.59 -52.88 23.00
C SER A 290 9.60 -53.94 22.56
N GLY A 291 10.64 -54.14 23.36
CA GLY A 291 11.57 -55.25 23.32
C GLY A 291 12.08 -55.49 24.73
#